data_AF-A0A8I2Z084-F1
#
_entry.id   AF-A0A8I2Z084-F1
#
_cell.length_a   1.000
_cell.length_b   1.000
_cell.length_c   1.000
_cell.angle_alpha   90.00
_cell.angle_beta   90.00
_cell.angle_gamma   90.00
#
_symmetry.space_group_name_H-M   'P 1'
#
loop_
_entity.id
_entity.type
_entity.pdbx_description
1 polymer ?
#
loop_
_entity_poly.entity_id
_entity_poly.type
_entity_poly.pdbx_seq_one_letter_code
_entity_poly.pdbx_strand_id
1 'polypeptide(L)'
;MSDKPRVQQDLAQELAELLLTITSIPSSLSFLKGFWITTVREWNGIDRLRMDKYYMLVRRFVNASFRLLIRAQWDNSALQNYTSILTSEGGPLCPTDIRVPAGLTFHLAEIYLEELEKAVSASDSPVLTPILGLLSPFISLAAHTPMNTTYKHLEESLFRPLLAGLRSRTSNPARASGHEYPIVLSNACADAPDAGSPMAPSTLREAMLQKLFAIASAEDTRDSNRRKMYALYKTALEEDEDYVG
;
A
#
# COMPACT_ATOMS: atom_id res chain seq x y z
N MET A 1 -21.30 5.71 -21.87
CA MET A 1 -19.82 5.75 -21.79
C MET A 1 -19.38 7.06 -22.41
N SER A 2 -18.60 7.88 -21.70
CA SER A 2 -18.06 9.15 -22.21
C SER A 2 -16.57 9.00 -22.50
N ASP A 3 -16.10 9.49 -23.63
CA ASP A 3 -14.68 9.43 -24.03
C ASP A 3 -13.89 10.68 -23.60
N LYS A 4 -14.57 11.66 -22.97
CA LYS A 4 -13.92 12.88 -22.49
C LYS A 4 -13.13 12.59 -21.20
N PRO A 5 -11.80 12.83 -21.15
CA PRO A 5 -10.97 12.48 -20.00
C PRO A 5 -11.48 13.05 -18.66
N ARG A 6 -11.90 14.31 -18.65
CA ARG A 6 -12.43 14.97 -17.43
C ARG A 6 -13.68 14.27 -16.91
N VAL A 7 -14.63 13.92 -17.78
CA VAL A 7 -15.86 13.22 -17.40
C VAL A 7 -15.55 11.83 -16.84
N GLN A 8 -14.52 11.15 -17.36
CA GLN A 8 -14.09 9.86 -16.84
C GLN A 8 -13.46 9.98 -15.45
N GLN A 9 -12.67 11.04 -15.21
CA GLN A 9 -12.10 11.32 -13.89
C GLN A 9 -13.18 11.69 -12.85
N ASP A 10 -14.14 12.52 -13.24
CA ASP A 10 -15.27 12.92 -12.40
C ASP A 10 -16.11 11.68 -12.03
N LEU A 11 -16.44 10.83 -13.00
CA LEU A 11 -17.16 9.57 -12.75
C LEU A 11 -16.37 8.62 -11.84
N ALA A 12 -15.07 8.47 -12.05
CA ALA A 12 -14.23 7.65 -11.18
C ALA A 12 -14.22 8.18 -9.73
N GLN A 13 -14.22 9.50 -9.56
CA GLN A 13 -14.36 10.14 -8.25
C GLN A 13 -15.72 9.81 -7.64
N GLU A 14 -16.81 10.07 -8.35
CA GLU A 14 -18.18 9.82 -7.88
C GLU A 14 -18.38 8.37 -7.42
N LEU A 15 -17.88 7.39 -8.20
CA LEU A 15 -17.97 5.98 -7.86
C LEU A 15 -17.19 5.64 -6.59
N ALA A 16 -16.00 6.21 -6.41
CA ALA A 16 -15.19 5.97 -5.22
C ALA A 16 -15.78 6.64 -3.96
N GLU A 17 -16.38 7.83 -4.11
CA GLU A 17 -17.04 8.55 -3.00
C GLU A 17 -18.23 7.78 -2.42
N LEU A 18 -18.85 6.86 -3.18
CA LEU A 18 -19.89 5.97 -2.63
C LEU A 18 -19.40 5.19 -1.40
N LEU A 19 -18.10 4.90 -1.32
CA LEU A 19 -17.51 4.25 -0.15
C LEU A 19 -17.66 5.09 1.12
N LEU A 20 -17.61 6.41 0.97
CA LEU A 20 -17.65 7.40 2.04
C LEU A 20 -19.07 7.89 2.33
N THR A 21 -20.01 7.79 1.39
CA THR A 21 -21.43 8.11 1.65
C THR A 21 -22.13 7.07 2.53
N ILE A 22 -21.67 5.82 2.49
CA ILE A 22 -22.14 4.76 3.39
C ILE A 22 -21.68 5.08 4.83
N THR A 23 -22.61 5.14 5.78
CA THR A 23 -22.35 5.52 7.17
C THR A 23 -21.69 4.40 7.99
N SER A 24 -22.09 3.16 7.74
CA SER A 24 -21.57 1.97 8.41
C SER A 24 -20.21 1.54 7.82
N ILE A 25 -19.15 1.59 8.64
CA ILE A 25 -17.80 1.15 8.24
C ILE A 25 -17.81 -0.31 7.71
N PRO A 26 -18.45 -1.30 8.39
CA PRO A 26 -18.54 -2.67 7.85
C PRO A 26 -19.23 -2.76 6.49
N SER A 27 -20.26 -1.93 6.26
CA SER A 27 -20.98 -1.88 4.99
C SER A 27 -20.13 -1.24 3.88
N SER A 28 -19.40 -0.16 4.18
CA SER A 28 -18.41 0.41 3.27
C SER A 28 -17.35 -0.61 2.88
N LEU A 29 -16.77 -1.34 3.86
CA LEU A 29 -15.78 -2.37 3.59
C LEU A 29 -16.34 -3.53 2.76
N SER A 30 -17.60 -3.91 2.97
CA SER A 30 -18.28 -4.91 2.13
C SER A 30 -18.46 -4.43 0.69
N PHE A 31 -18.79 -3.16 0.48
CA PHE A 31 -18.84 -2.55 -0.85
C PHE A 31 -17.46 -2.54 -1.52
N LEU A 32 -16.41 -2.17 -0.77
CA LEU A 32 -15.02 -2.22 -1.24
C LEU A 32 -14.60 -3.64 -1.64
N LYS A 33 -15.00 -4.65 -0.87
CA LYS A 33 -14.77 -6.06 -1.21
C LYS A 33 -15.41 -6.42 -2.55
N GLY A 34 -16.65 -6.01 -2.78
CA GLY A 34 -17.34 -6.20 -4.06
C GLY A 34 -16.62 -5.52 -5.23
N PHE A 35 -16.10 -4.31 -5.01
CA PHE A 35 -15.28 -3.60 -6.00
C PHE A 35 -14.03 -4.40 -6.38
N TRP A 36 -13.26 -4.90 -5.41
CA TRP A 36 -12.04 -5.65 -5.69
C TRP A 36 -12.30 -6.98 -6.39
N ILE A 37 -13.29 -7.76 -5.93
CA ILE A 37 -13.69 -9.00 -6.58
C ILE A 37 -14.08 -8.75 -8.05
N THR A 38 -14.86 -7.70 -8.30
CA THR A 38 -15.27 -7.33 -9.66
C THR A 38 -14.08 -6.88 -10.50
N THR A 39 -13.21 -6.05 -9.94
CA THR A 39 -12.02 -5.54 -10.63
C THR A 39 -11.11 -6.69 -11.03
N VAL A 40 -10.76 -7.58 -10.09
CA VAL A 40 -9.92 -8.77 -10.37
C VAL A 40 -10.53 -9.64 -11.45
N ARG A 41 -11.85 -9.92 -11.38
CA ARG A 41 -12.53 -10.77 -12.36
C ARG A 41 -12.51 -10.19 -13.78
N GLU A 42 -12.75 -8.89 -13.93
CA GLU A 42 -12.93 -8.26 -15.24
C GLU A 42 -11.63 -7.72 -15.85
N TRP A 43 -10.57 -7.56 -15.06
CA TRP A 43 -9.36 -6.82 -15.46
C TRP A 43 -8.71 -7.31 -16.75
N ASN A 44 -8.59 -8.63 -16.93
CA ASN A 44 -8.01 -9.21 -18.15
C ASN A 44 -8.90 -9.04 -19.39
N GLY A 45 -10.19 -8.75 -19.21
CA GLY A 45 -11.13 -8.45 -20.28
C GLY A 45 -11.14 -6.98 -20.70
N ILE A 46 -10.41 -6.11 -20.00
CA ILE A 46 -10.35 -4.68 -20.31
C ILE A 46 -9.49 -4.46 -21.56
N ASP A 47 -10.10 -3.86 -22.58
CA ASP A 47 -9.41 -3.43 -23.78
C ASP A 47 -8.30 -2.40 -23.48
N ARG A 48 -7.14 -2.54 -24.13
CA ARG A 48 -5.93 -1.75 -23.83
C ARG A 48 -6.15 -0.24 -23.96
N LEU A 49 -6.94 0.21 -24.94
CA LEU A 49 -7.25 1.65 -25.15
C LEU A 49 -8.13 2.23 -24.03
N ARG A 50 -8.67 1.37 -23.17
CA ARG A 50 -9.56 1.73 -22.06
C ARG A 50 -8.88 1.59 -20.70
N MET A 51 -7.63 1.13 -20.63
CA MET A 51 -6.95 0.84 -19.36
C MET A 51 -6.78 2.08 -18.48
N ASP A 52 -6.46 3.24 -19.05
CA ASP A 52 -6.15 4.46 -18.28
C ASP A 52 -7.28 4.88 -17.34
N LYS A 53 -8.53 4.77 -17.78
CA LYS A 53 -9.69 5.09 -16.92
C LYS A 53 -9.89 4.08 -15.80
N TYR A 54 -9.55 2.80 -16.00
CA TYR A 54 -9.63 1.80 -14.93
C TYR A 54 -8.47 1.92 -13.96
N TYR A 55 -7.27 2.29 -14.43
CA TYR A 55 -6.16 2.69 -13.55
C TYR A 55 -6.54 3.90 -12.68
N MET A 56 -7.20 4.90 -13.27
CA MET A 56 -7.73 6.04 -12.51
C MET A 56 -8.82 5.62 -11.52
N LEU A 57 -9.73 4.73 -11.90
CA LEU A 57 -10.76 4.19 -11.01
C LEU A 57 -10.14 3.49 -9.79
N VAL A 58 -9.17 2.61 -10.00
CA VAL A 58 -8.43 1.95 -8.92
C VAL A 58 -7.78 2.98 -8.01
N ARG A 59 -7.13 4.00 -8.58
CA ARG A 59 -6.50 5.08 -7.82
C ARG A 59 -7.50 5.81 -6.92
N ARG A 60 -8.70 6.13 -7.42
CA ARG A 60 -9.76 6.77 -6.62
C ARG A 60 -10.29 5.87 -5.51
N PHE A 61 -10.49 4.58 -5.77
CA PHE A 61 -10.92 3.64 -4.74
C PHE A 61 -9.88 3.40 -3.66
N VAL A 62 -8.59 3.38 -4.00
CA VAL A 62 -7.49 3.29 -3.02
C VAL A 62 -7.50 4.51 -2.09
N ASN A 63 -7.57 5.73 -2.64
CA ASN A 63 -7.66 6.95 -1.83
C ASN A 63 -8.90 6.99 -0.93
N ALA A 64 -10.07 6.67 -1.50
CA ALA A 64 -11.31 6.59 -0.73
C ALA A 64 -11.23 5.55 0.40
N SER A 65 -10.52 4.44 0.18
CA SER A 65 -10.29 3.42 1.22
C SER A 65 -9.47 3.98 2.38
N PHE A 66 -8.42 4.75 2.12
CA PHE A 66 -7.66 5.40 3.18
C PHE A 66 -8.48 6.45 3.93
N ARG A 67 -9.26 7.26 3.23
CA ARG A 67 -10.18 8.23 3.86
C ARG A 67 -11.23 7.52 4.72
N LEU A 68 -11.71 6.34 4.29
CA LEU A 68 -12.61 5.50 5.09
C LEU A 68 -11.93 5.02 6.38
N LEU A 69 -10.68 4.56 6.29
CA LEU A 69 -9.90 4.09 7.44
C LEU A 69 -9.55 5.24 8.40
N ILE A 70 -9.22 6.43 7.89
CA ILE A 70 -9.04 7.66 8.68
C ILE A 70 -10.34 8.00 9.41
N ARG A 71 -11.50 7.95 8.73
CA ARG A 71 -12.82 8.16 9.35
C ARG A 71 -13.11 7.13 10.45
N ALA A 72 -12.64 5.89 10.26
CA ALA A 72 -12.70 4.84 11.27
C ALA A 72 -11.59 4.97 12.34
N GLN A 73 -10.83 6.06 12.35
CA GLN A 73 -9.72 6.33 13.26
C GLN A 73 -8.68 5.20 13.29
N TRP A 74 -8.45 4.57 12.14
CA TRP A 74 -7.56 3.41 12.01
C TRP A 74 -7.90 2.25 12.96
N ASP A 75 -9.19 2.07 13.26
CA ASP A 75 -9.67 0.97 14.09
C ASP A 75 -9.08 -0.37 13.63
N ASN A 76 -8.57 -1.14 14.60
CA ASN A 76 -7.87 -2.40 14.33
C ASN A 76 -8.75 -3.40 13.56
N SER A 77 -10.05 -3.47 13.86
CA SER A 77 -10.96 -4.38 13.16
C SER A 77 -11.18 -3.94 11.70
N ALA A 78 -11.28 -2.63 11.46
CA ALA A 78 -11.38 -2.05 10.12
C ALA A 78 -10.11 -2.29 9.31
N LEU A 79 -8.92 -2.11 9.90
CA LEU A 79 -7.63 -2.39 9.28
C LEU A 79 -7.46 -3.88 8.94
N GLN A 80 -7.83 -4.78 9.85
CA GLN A 80 -7.78 -6.22 9.62
C GLN A 80 -8.71 -6.65 8.50
N ASN A 81 -9.94 -6.13 8.47
CA ASN A 81 -10.90 -6.42 7.41
C ASN A 81 -10.42 -5.86 6.06
N TYR A 82 -9.89 -4.63 6.03
CA TYR A 82 -9.27 -4.06 4.83
C TYR A 82 -8.10 -4.92 4.32
N THR A 83 -7.19 -5.33 5.20
CA THR A 83 -6.09 -6.24 4.85
C THR A 83 -6.62 -7.55 4.29
N SER A 84 -7.63 -8.16 4.92
CA SER A 84 -8.27 -9.38 4.44
C SER A 84 -8.90 -9.21 3.05
N ILE A 85 -9.55 -8.07 2.78
CA ILE A 85 -10.12 -7.76 1.47
C ILE A 85 -9.04 -7.76 0.38
N LEU A 86 -7.85 -7.25 0.69
CA LEU A 86 -6.76 -7.19 -0.29
C LEU A 86 -6.09 -8.54 -0.55
N THR A 87 -5.94 -9.38 0.49
CA THR A 87 -5.13 -10.61 0.44
C THR A 87 -5.91 -11.90 0.25
N SER A 88 -7.22 -11.91 0.53
CA SER A 88 -8.08 -13.09 0.37
C SER A 88 -8.44 -13.31 -1.11
N GLU A 89 -9.04 -14.46 -1.42
CA GLU A 89 -9.51 -14.79 -2.76
C GLU A 89 -10.38 -13.66 -3.36
N GLY A 90 -10.09 -13.28 -4.62
CA GLY A 90 -10.71 -12.13 -5.29
C GLY A 90 -10.13 -10.76 -4.90
N GLY A 91 -9.19 -10.70 -3.96
CA GLY A 91 -8.42 -9.50 -3.63
C GLY A 91 -7.22 -9.30 -4.57
N PRO A 92 -6.81 -8.04 -4.86
CA PRO A 92 -5.76 -7.70 -5.81
C PRO A 92 -4.33 -8.11 -5.38
N LEU A 93 -4.16 -8.54 -4.12
CA LEU A 93 -2.88 -8.94 -3.54
C LEU A 93 -2.90 -10.40 -3.05
N CYS A 94 -3.85 -11.21 -3.51
CA CYS A 94 -3.91 -12.62 -3.15
C CYS A 94 -2.80 -13.42 -3.83
N PRO A 95 -1.86 -14.05 -3.10
CA PRO A 95 -0.71 -14.74 -3.70
C PRO A 95 -1.08 -16.05 -4.40
N THR A 96 -2.22 -16.65 -4.05
CA THR A 96 -2.66 -17.98 -4.51
C THR A 96 -3.75 -17.92 -5.58
N ASP A 97 -4.38 -16.75 -5.79
CA ASP A 97 -5.43 -16.58 -6.79
C ASP A 97 -4.82 -16.26 -8.16
N ILE A 98 -4.76 -17.27 -9.03
CA ILE A 98 -4.20 -17.16 -10.38
C ILE A 98 -4.96 -16.17 -11.29
N ARG A 99 -6.17 -15.74 -10.90
CA ARG A 99 -6.96 -14.76 -11.66
C ARG A 99 -6.46 -13.34 -11.44
N VAL A 100 -5.73 -13.08 -10.35
CA VAL A 100 -5.19 -11.76 -10.03
C VAL A 100 -4.13 -11.37 -11.06
N PRO A 101 -4.38 -10.33 -11.88
CA PRO A 101 -3.43 -9.96 -12.93
C PRO A 101 -2.27 -9.18 -12.35
N ALA A 102 -1.04 -9.51 -12.77
CA ALA A 102 0.17 -8.85 -12.30
C ALA A 102 0.12 -7.32 -12.47
N GLY A 103 -0.42 -6.83 -13.60
CA GLY A 103 -0.53 -5.39 -13.85
C GLY A 103 -1.42 -4.64 -12.84
N LEU A 104 -2.44 -5.30 -12.29
CA LEU A 104 -3.27 -4.71 -11.23
C LEU A 104 -2.48 -4.59 -9.92
N THR A 105 -1.77 -5.65 -9.54
CA THR A 105 -0.89 -5.67 -8.36
C THR A 105 0.21 -4.61 -8.47
N PHE A 106 0.82 -4.47 -9.65
CA PHE A 106 1.92 -3.54 -9.90
C PHE A 106 1.45 -2.09 -9.78
N HIS A 107 0.34 -1.76 -10.46
CA HIS A 107 -0.28 -0.44 -10.35
C HIS A 107 -0.66 -0.13 -8.91
N LEU A 108 -1.23 -1.10 -8.18
CA LEU A 108 -1.58 -0.90 -6.78
C LEU A 108 -0.35 -0.59 -5.94
N ALA A 109 0.77 -1.30 -6.12
CA ALA A 109 2.01 -1.04 -5.39
C ALA A 109 2.61 0.35 -5.70
N GLU A 110 2.55 0.79 -6.97
CA GLU A 110 3.07 2.09 -7.41
C GLU A 110 2.29 3.27 -6.81
N ILE A 111 0.97 3.16 -6.71
CA ILE A 111 0.12 4.28 -6.28
C ILE A 111 -0.16 4.29 -4.77
N TYR A 112 0.10 3.18 -4.05
CA TYR A 112 -0.42 2.98 -2.69
C TYR A 112 -0.01 4.09 -1.72
N LEU A 113 1.29 4.37 -1.64
CA LEU A 113 1.82 5.40 -0.75
C LEU A 113 1.48 6.82 -1.22
N GLU A 114 1.40 7.05 -2.53
CA GLU A 114 1.00 8.33 -3.10
C GLU A 114 -0.46 8.67 -2.74
N GLU A 115 -1.36 7.70 -2.83
CA GLU A 115 -2.77 7.90 -2.46
C GLU A 115 -2.98 7.95 -0.95
N LEU A 116 -2.13 7.28 -0.16
CA LEU A 116 -2.10 7.41 1.30
C LEU A 116 -1.67 8.82 1.71
N GLU A 117 -0.58 9.34 1.12
CA GLU A 117 -0.11 10.71 1.36
C GLU A 117 -1.22 11.71 1.08
N LYS A 118 -1.90 11.60 -0.08
CA LYS A 118 -3.04 12.47 -0.41
C LYS A 118 -4.18 12.39 0.59
N ALA A 119 -4.53 11.18 1.05
CA ALA A 119 -5.61 11.00 2.01
C ALA A 119 -5.30 11.62 3.38
N VAL A 120 -4.07 11.43 3.87
CA VAL A 120 -3.61 12.01 5.14
C VAL A 120 -3.47 13.53 5.03
N SER A 121 -2.94 14.03 3.91
CA SER A 121 -2.77 15.47 3.66
C SER A 121 -4.08 16.23 3.56
N ALA A 122 -5.15 15.56 3.14
CA ALA A 122 -6.49 16.14 3.03
C ALA A 122 -7.27 16.14 4.36
N SER A 123 -6.72 15.58 5.44
CA SER A 123 -7.34 15.59 6.76
C SER A 123 -7.21 16.97 7.42
N ASP A 124 -8.28 17.43 8.07
CA ASP A 124 -8.30 18.72 8.78
C ASP A 124 -7.37 18.76 10.00
N SER A 125 -6.88 17.62 10.45
CA SER A 125 -5.98 17.49 11.61
C SER A 125 -4.92 16.41 11.36
N PRO A 126 -3.72 16.55 11.95
CA PRO A 126 -2.67 15.54 11.86
C PRO A 126 -3.19 14.18 12.31
N VAL A 127 -2.98 13.15 11.49
CA VAL A 127 -3.43 11.78 11.77
C VAL A 127 -2.22 10.86 11.90
N LEU A 128 -2.12 10.17 13.03
CA LEU A 128 -1.13 9.10 13.21
C LEU A 128 -1.42 7.97 12.22
N THR A 129 -0.41 7.58 11.43
CA THR A 129 -0.58 6.66 10.30
C THR A 129 0.09 5.31 10.59
N PRO A 130 -0.69 4.21 10.74
CA PRO A 130 -0.16 2.88 11.09
C PRO A 130 0.49 2.19 9.89
N ILE A 131 1.65 2.68 9.46
CA ILE A 131 2.24 2.33 8.17
C ILE A 131 2.62 0.85 8.05
N LEU A 132 3.08 0.21 9.13
CA LEU A 132 3.42 -1.22 9.07
C LEU A 132 2.17 -2.09 8.98
N GLY A 133 1.07 -1.67 9.61
CA GLY A 133 -0.25 -2.29 9.44
C GLY A 133 -0.72 -2.17 7.99
N LEU A 134 -0.63 -0.97 7.40
CA LEU A 134 -1.06 -0.71 6.02
C LEU A 134 -0.20 -1.43 4.97
N LEU A 135 1.07 -1.71 5.27
CA LEU A 135 1.97 -2.44 4.37
C LEU A 135 1.91 -3.96 4.51
N SER A 136 1.26 -4.49 5.55
CA SER A 136 1.19 -5.93 5.76
C SER A 136 0.65 -6.74 4.56
N PRO A 137 -0.33 -6.26 3.76
CA PRO A 137 -0.77 -6.97 2.57
C PRO A 137 0.36 -7.20 1.55
N PHE A 138 1.21 -6.18 1.34
CA PHE A 138 2.32 -6.26 0.39
C PHE A 138 3.47 -7.11 0.90
N ILE A 139 3.78 -7.01 2.20
CA ILE A 139 4.83 -7.85 2.80
C ILE A 139 4.40 -9.34 2.76
N SER A 140 3.13 -9.61 3.06
CA SER A 140 2.55 -10.94 2.92
C SER A 140 2.60 -11.44 1.47
N LEU A 141 2.25 -10.61 0.50
CA LEU A 141 2.36 -10.98 -0.91
C LEU A 141 3.83 -11.26 -1.32
N ALA A 142 4.78 -10.46 -0.86
CA ALA A 142 6.21 -10.67 -1.15
C ALA A 142 6.72 -12.02 -0.61
N ALA A 143 6.27 -12.43 0.58
CA ALA A 143 6.62 -13.73 1.14
C ALA A 143 6.05 -14.91 0.33
N HIS A 144 4.82 -14.77 -0.16
CA HIS A 144 4.05 -15.89 -0.70
C HIS A 144 3.90 -15.93 -2.22
N THR A 145 4.25 -14.86 -2.94
CA THR A 145 4.07 -14.82 -4.40
C THR A 145 4.93 -15.88 -5.10
N PRO A 146 4.36 -16.67 -6.04
CA PRO A 146 5.15 -17.58 -6.86
C PRO A 146 5.91 -16.84 -7.98
N MET A 147 5.53 -15.60 -8.29
CA MET A 147 6.05 -14.84 -9.42
C MET A 147 7.22 -13.96 -9.02
N ASN A 148 8.41 -14.23 -9.59
CA ASN A 148 9.60 -13.43 -9.32
C ASN A 148 9.45 -11.96 -9.75
N THR A 149 8.73 -11.71 -10.84
CA THR A 149 8.44 -10.35 -11.33
C THR A 149 7.63 -9.55 -10.31
N THR A 150 6.63 -10.17 -9.67
CA THR A 150 5.85 -9.53 -8.61
C THR A 150 6.70 -9.17 -7.42
N TYR A 151 7.57 -10.08 -6.95
CA TYR A 151 8.48 -9.78 -5.85
C TYR A 151 9.37 -8.58 -6.18
N LYS A 152 10.02 -8.60 -7.35
CA LYS A 152 10.92 -7.51 -7.79
C LYS A 152 10.20 -6.17 -7.86
N HIS A 153 8.99 -6.17 -8.42
CA HIS A 153 8.19 -4.94 -8.52
C HIS A 153 7.87 -4.38 -7.14
N LEU A 154 7.46 -5.20 -6.17
CA LEU A 154 7.21 -4.76 -4.79
C LEU A 154 8.48 -4.21 -4.13
N GLU A 155 9.61 -4.89 -4.33
CA GLU A 155 10.90 -4.44 -3.81
C GLU A 155 11.30 -3.07 -4.35
N GLU A 156 11.21 -2.86 -5.67
CA GLU A 156 11.66 -1.66 -6.37
C GLU A 156 10.69 -0.48 -6.23
N SER A 157 9.38 -0.72 -6.29
CA SER A 157 8.36 0.34 -6.28
C SER A 157 7.91 0.75 -4.87
N LEU A 158 8.02 -0.15 -3.88
CA LEU A 158 7.44 0.06 -2.56
C LEU A 158 8.47 -0.03 -1.43
N PHE A 159 9.19 -1.15 -1.30
CA PHE A 159 10.02 -1.37 -0.12
C PHE A 159 11.30 -0.55 -0.10
N ARG A 160 12.08 -0.55 -1.20
CA ARG A 160 13.34 0.21 -1.29
C ARG A 160 13.11 1.72 -1.18
N PRO A 161 12.15 2.34 -1.90
CA PRO A 161 11.91 3.78 -1.78
C PRO A 161 11.49 4.17 -0.37
N LEU A 162 10.62 3.38 0.28
CA LEU A 162 10.17 3.65 1.63
C LEU A 162 11.31 3.54 2.65
N LEU A 163 12.09 2.46 2.57
CA LEU A 163 13.27 2.26 3.41
C LEU A 163 14.24 3.44 3.24
N ALA A 164 14.56 3.83 2.01
CA ALA A 164 15.43 4.97 1.72
C ALA A 164 14.86 6.29 2.28
N GLY A 165 13.56 6.54 2.13
CA GLY A 165 12.88 7.73 2.65
C GLY A 165 12.95 7.84 4.18
N LEU A 166 12.95 6.72 4.90
CA LEU A 166 13.09 6.71 6.36
C LEU A 166 14.52 6.97 6.86
N ARG A 167 15.53 6.92 5.98
CA ARG A 167 16.93 7.27 6.31
C ARG A 167 17.16 8.78 6.25
N SER A 168 16.58 9.43 5.24
CA SER A 168 16.84 10.85 4.96
C SER A 168 16.17 11.76 5.98
N ARG A 169 16.97 12.55 6.71
CA ARG A 169 16.49 13.63 7.59
C ARG A 169 16.81 15.05 7.07
N THR A 170 17.43 15.24 5.90
CA THR A 170 17.97 16.58 5.52
C THR A 170 17.83 16.98 4.02
N SER A 171 16.87 17.88 3.79
CA SER A 171 16.93 19.19 3.10
C SER A 171 17.50 19.39 1.69
N ASN A 172 17.87 18.37 0.89
CA ASN A 172 18.29 18.60 -0.50
C ASN A 172 17.36 17.93 -1.54
N PRO A 173 16.24 18.58 -1.91
CA PRO A 173 15.24 18.01 -2.84
C PRO A 173 15.79 17.75 -4.26
N ALA A 174 16.99 18.22 -4.58
CA ALA A 174 17.61 18.04 -5.89
C ALA A 174 18.27 16.66 -6.10
N ARG A 175 18.47 15.87 -5.04
CA ARG A 175 19.09 14.52 -5.12
C ARG A 175 18.16 13.38 -4.71
N ALA A 176 16.97 13.68 -4.20
CA ALA A 176 15.95 12.67 -3.91
C ALA A 176 15.19 12.34 -5.20
N SER A 177 15.70 11.39 -5.99
CA SER A 177 15.02 10.88 -7.18
C SER A 177 13.89 9.90 -6.85
N GLY A 178 13.20 10.05 -5.73
CA GLY A 178 12.21 9.08 -5.25
C GLY A 178 11.10 9.75 -4.46
N HIS A 179 9.87 9.31 -4.71
CA HIS A 179 8.63 9.77 -4.08
C HIS A 179 8.80 10.05 -2.57
N GLU A 180 8.92 11.32 -2.19
CA GLU A 180 8.93 11.72 -0.78
C GLU A 180 7.48 11.80 -0.30
N TYR A 181 7.15 11.04 0.75
CA TYR A 181 5.84 11.04 1.41
C TYR A 181 5.96 11.74 2.79
N PRO A 182 6.31 13.04 2.84
CA PRO A 182 6.74 13.71 4.06
C PRO A 182 5.67 13.72 5.15
N ILE A 183 4.39 13.81 4.80
CA ILE A 183 3.29 13.89 5.77
C ILE A 183 3.03 12.52 6.37
N VAL A 184 3.03 11.45 5.57
CA VAL A 184 2.91 10.08 6.07
C VAL A 184 4.09 9.73 6.96
N LEU A 185 5.33 10.00 6.52
CA LEU A 185 6.52 9.61 7.28
C LEU A 185 6.68 10.41 8.58
N SER A 186 6.27 11.68 8.61
CA SER A 186 6.31 12.50 9.84
C SER A 186 5.26 12.13 10.88
N ASN A 187 4.14 11.52 10.46
CA ASN A 187 3.05 11.09 11.33
C ASN A 187 2.96 9.57 11.49
N ALA A 188 3.95 8.82 11.02
CA ALA A 188 3.86 7.37 11.00
C ALA A 188 4.05 6.74 12.39
N CYS A 189 3.34 5.65 12.62
CA CYS A 189 3.49 4.73 13.74
C CYS A 189 3.51 3.29 13.22
N ALA A 190 4.00 2.35 14.04
CA ALA A 190 4.11 0.94 13.66
C ALA A 190 2.73 0.31 13.44
N ASP A 191 1.92 0.29 14.49
CA ASP A 191 0.58 -0.30 14.51
C ASP A 191 -0.49 0.77 14.71
N ALA A 192 -1.75 0.36 14.90
CA ALA A 192 -2.86 1.27 15.14
C ALA A 192 -2.54 2.28 16.27
N PRO A 193 -3.05 3.52 16.19
CA PRO A 193 -2.61 4.63 17.03
C PRO A 193 -3.13 4.54 18.47
N ASP A 194 -2.62 3.57 19.23
CA ASP A 194 -2.77 3.49 20.69
C ASP A 194 -1.66 4.30 21.39
N ALA A 195 -0.55 4.58 20.69
CA ALA A 195 0.69 5.12 21.23
C ALA A 195 0.77 6.66 21.36
N GLY A 196 -0.26 7.41 20.94
CA GLY A 196 -0.41 8.85 21.16
C GLY A 196 0.61 9.79 20.48
N SER A 197 1.72 9.30 19.94
CA SER A 197 2.75 10.12 19.26
C SER A 197 3.37 9.44 18.02
N PRO A 198 3.84 10.19 17.02
CA PRO A 198 4.57 9.64 15.88
C PRO A 198 5.87 8.96 16.32
N MET A 199 6.28 7.93 15.58
CA MET A 199 7.57 7.27 15.78
C MET A 199 8.68 8.04 15.06
N ALA A 200 9.89 8.03 15.63
CA ALA A 200 11.06 8.53 14.94
C ALA A 200 11.33 7.71 13.66
N PRO A 201 11.75 8.34 12.54
CA PRO A 201 11.99 7.63 11.28
C PRO A 201 12.97 6.44 11.41
N SER A 202 14.00 6.57 12.23
CA SER A 202 14.96 5.49 12.51
C SER A 202 14.32 4.28 13.20
N THR A 203 13.51 4.52 14.23
CA THR A 203 12.77 3.46 14.94
C THR A 203 11.74 2.80 14.04
N LEU A 204 11.09 3.58 13.17
CA LEU A 204 10.13 3.06 12.22
C LEU A 204 10.79 2.20 11.13
N ARG A 205 11.96 2.63 10.63
CA ARG A 205 12.80 1.85 9.71
C ARG A 205 13.21 0.54 10.33
N GLU A 206 13.70 0.57 11.57
CA GLU A 206 14.07 -0.63 12.31
C GLU A 206 12.86 -1.57 12.47
N ALA A 207 11.71 -1.06 12.88
CA ALA A 207 10.48 -1.84 13.01
C ALA A 207 10.03 -2.45 11.67
N MET A 208 10.19 -1.74 10.55
CA MET A 208 9.92 -2.26 9.21
C MET A 208 10.88 -3.41 8.86
N LEU A 209 12.18 -3.24 9.11
CA LEU A 209 13.19 -4.27 8.86
C LEU A 209 12.96 -5.51 9.73
N GLN A 210 12.62 -5.33 11.00
CA GLN A 210 12.23 -6.41 11.91
C GLN A 210 10.99 -7.14 11.40
N LYS A 211 9.97 -6.44 10.92
CA LYS A 211 8.76 -7.06 10.34
C LYS A 211 9.07 -7.85 9.07
N LEU A 212 9.90 -7.31 8.17
CA LEU A 212 10.38 -8.02 6.98
C LEU A 212 11.15 -9.28 7.36
N PHE A 213 12.04 -9.19 8.35
CA PHE A 213 12.82 -10.33 8.85
C PHE A 213 11.90 -11.39 9.45
N ALA A 214 10.99 -11.00 10.35
CA ALA A 214 10.07 -11.92 11.02
C ALA A 214 9.20 -12.70 10.02
N ILE A 215 8.65 -12.00 9.01
CA ILE A 215 7.88 -12.65 7.95
C ILE A 215 8.79 -13.56 7.11
N ALA A 216 10.00 -13.13 6.76
CA ALA A 216 10.95 -13.97 6.03
C ALA A 216 11.30 -15.27 6.79
N SER A 217 11.40 -15.21 8.11
CA SER A 217 11.69 -16.34 8.99
C SER A 217 10.50 -17.29 9.21
N ALA A 218 9.29 -16.90 8.85
CA ALA A 218 8.09 -17.72 9.04
C ALA A 218 8.15 -19.01 8.19
N GLU A 219 7.56 -20.09 8.71
CA GLU A 219 7.59 -21.41 8.07
C GLU A 219 6.86 -21.45 6.73
N ASP A 220 5.80 -20.64 6.59
CA ASP A 220 4.96 -20.53 5.40
C ASP A 220 5.57 -19.65 4.29
N THR A 221 6.62 -18.88 4.60
CA THR A 221 7.33 -18.09 3.60
C THR A 221 8.09 -18.98 2.62
N ARG A 222 7.83 -18.77 1.33
CA ARG A 222 8.47 -19.51 0.23
C ARG A 222 9.99 -19.36 0.27
N ASP A 223 10.72 -20.46 0.17
CA ASP A 223 12.20 -20.48 0.23
C ASP A 223 12.88 -19.50 -0.72
N SER A 224 12.36 -19.39 -1.96
CA SER A 224 12.91 -18.48 -2.96
C SER A 224 12.72 -17.01 -2.58
N ASN A 225 11.63 -16.67 -1.88
CA ASN A 225 11.34 -15.30 -1.45
C ASN A 225 12.03 -14.99 -0.12
N ARG A 226 12.14 -15.96 0.80
CA ARG A 226 12.92 -15.86 2.04
C ARG A 226 14.33 -15.34 1.78
N ARG A 227 15.03 -15.94 0.81
CA ARG A 227 16.39 -15.51 0.42
C ARG A 227 16.43 -14.06 -0.06
N LYS A 228 15.43 -13.62 -0.83
CA LYS A 228 15.37 -12.24 -1.33
C LYS A 228 15.02 -11.24 -0.22
N MET A 229 14.12 -11.60 0.70
CA MET A 229 13.75 -10.75 1.83
C MET A 229 14.94 -10.58 2.79
N TYR A 230 15.70 -11.65 3.04
CA TYR A 230 16.96 -11.53 3.78
C TYR A 230 18.03 -10.72 3.04
N ALA A 231 18.11 -10.85 1.71
CA ALA A 231 19.00 -10.00 0.91
C ALA A 231 18.61 -8.51 1.04
N LEU A 232 17.32 -8.18 0.91
CA LEU A 232 16.80 -6.82 1.12
C LEU A 232 17.12 -6.29 2.52
N TYR A 233 16.87 -7.10 3.56
CA TYR A 233 17.19 -6.77 4.94
C TYR A 233 18.69 -6.48 5.13
N LYS A 234 19.56 -7.36 4.64
CA LYS A 234 21.01 -7.24 4.76
C LYS A 234 21.53 -5.99 4.03
N THR A 235 21.11 -5.78 2.78
CA THR A 235 21.47 -4.58 2.01
C THR A 235 21.02 -3.30 2.72
N ALA A 236 19.81 -3.30 3.30
CA ALA A 236 19.33 -2.13 4.04
C ALA A 236 20.16 -1.83 5.29
N LEU A 237 20.70 -2.84 5.99
CA LEU A 237 21.61 -2.63 7.12
C LEU A 237 22.99 -2.13 6.68
N GLU A 238 23.59 -2.72 5.65
CA GLU A 238 24.89 -2.31 5.11
C GLU A 238 24.84 -0.85 4.66
N GLU A 239 23.75 -0.46 3.98
CA GLU A 239 23.52 0.91 3.57
C GLU A 239 23.49 1.91 4.75
N ASP A 240 23.01 1.51 5.93
CA ASP A 240 22.99 2.37 7.12
C ASP A 240 24.37 2.52 7.76
N GLU A 241 25.20 1.48 7.75
CA GLU A 241 26.58 1.55 8.23
C GLU A 241 27.42 2.53 7.39
N ASP A 242 27.26 2.50 6.06
CA ASP A 242 27.92 3.42 5.12
C ASP A 242 27.48 4.89 5.26
N TYR A 243 26.35 5.17 5.91
CA TYR A 243 25.83 6.53 6.12
C TYR A 243 26.31 7.17 7.43
N VAL A 244 26.73 6.35 8.40
CA VAL A 244 27.18 6.82 9.73
C VAL A 244 28.71 6.98 9.78
N GLY A 245 29.45 6.34 8.86
CA GLY A 245 30.91 6.51 8.68
C GLY A 245 31.30 7.72 7.85
#